data_AF-A0A955CMT3-F1
#
_entry.id   AF-A0A955CMT3-F1
#
_cell.length_a   1.000
_cell.length_b   1.000
_cell.length_c   1.000
_cell.angle_alpha   90.00
_cell.angle_beta   90.00
_cell.angle_gamma   90.00
#
_symmetry.space_group_name_H-M   'P 1'
#
loop_
_entity.id
_entity.type
_entity.pdbx_description
1 polymer ?
#
loop_
_entity_poly.entity_id
_entity_poly.type
_entity_poly.pdbx_seq_one_letter_code
_entity_poly.pdbx_strand_id
1 'polypeptide(L)'
;MFIRTKRSRSIALAAVAGAVIATGCSSERNRLSEFRSNPTPELITMSQRPDDVRNVNALIRNESRRMLQRDWIYLWHMNRPTRLTPDPSAW
;
A
#
# COMPACT_ATOMS: atom_id res chain seq x y z
N MET A 1 42.17 30.08 19.07
CA MET A 1 40.96 30.92 18.86
C MET A 1 40.67 30.94 17.35
N PHE A 2 39.52 30.39 16.93
CA PHE A 2 39.15 30.05 15.55
C PHE A 2 38.85 31.26 14.65
N ILE A 3 39.33 31.28 13.39
CA ILE A 3 38.85 32.25 12.38
C ILE A 3 38.52 31.57 11.03
N ARG A 4 37.22 31.24 10.91
CA ARG A 4 36.33 31.29 9.72
C ARG A 4 36.59 30.37 8.51
N THR A 5 36.15 29.12 8.64
CA THR A 5 35.80 28.18 7.54
C THR A 5 34.42 28.44 6.90
N LYS A 6 33.81 29.60 7.12
CA LYS A 6 32.40 29.87 6.74
C LYS A 6 32.18 30.24 5.26
N ARG A 7 33.18 30.79 4.57
CA ARG A 7 33.05 31.28 3.18
C ARG A 7 33.08 30.16 2.12
N SER A 8 33.83 29.07 2.35
CA SER A 8 33.89 27.95 1.39
C SER A 8 32.59 27.14 1.37
N ARG A 9 31.92 27.01 2.52
CA ARG A 9 30.63 26.30 2.64
C ARG A 9 29.52 26.98 1.83
N SER A 10 29.48 28.31 1.81
CA SER A 10 28.49 29.07 1.05
C SER A 10 28.67 28.97 -0.47
N ILE A 11 29.91 28.82 -0.96
CA ILE A 11 30.19 28.66 -2.40
C ILE A 11 29.79 27.27 -2.88
N ALA A 12 30.08 26.23 -2.09
CA ALA A 12 29.66 24.86 -2.40
C ALA A 12 28.13 24.72 -2.48
N LEU A 13 27.40 25.39 -1.58
CA LEU A 13 25.93 25.33 -1.54
C LEU A 13 25.29 26.07 -2.73
N ALA A 14 25.89 27.18 -3.18
CA ALA A 14 25.45 27.91 -4.36
C ALA A 14 25.66 27.10 -5.66
N ALA A 15 26.77 26.36 -5.77
CA ALA A 15 27.05 25.51 -6.92
C ALA A 15 26.05 24.34 -7.05
N VAL A 16 25.69 23.71 -5.92
CA VAL A 16 24.68 22.63 -5.90
C VAL A 16 23.29 23.17 -6.25
N ALA A 17 22.92 24.33 -5.71
CA ALA A 17 21.64 24.97 -6.04
C ALA A 17 21.54 25.32 -7.54
N GLY A 18 22.62 25.81 -8.14
CA GLY A 18 22.68 26.10 -9.59
C GLY A 18 22.51 24.85 -10.46
N ALA A 19 23.09 23.71 -10.07
CA ALA A 19 22.96 22.46 -10.80
C ALA A 19 21.53 21.90 -10.78
N VAL A 20 20.81 22.02 -9.65
CA VAL A 20 19.42 21.56 -9.53
C VAL A 20 18.47 22.36 -10.44
N ILE A 21 18.70 23.67 -10.57
CA ILE A 21 17.90 24.53 -11.45
C ILE A 21 18.12 24.18 -12.92
N ALA A 22 19.35 23.82 -13.30
CA ALA A 22 19.68 23.46 -14.69
C ALA A 22 19.07 22.12 -15.14
N THR A 23 18.87 21.16 -14.23
CA THR A 23 18.24 19.86 -14.54
C THR A 23 16.70 19.90 -14.60
N GLY A 24 16.08 21.02 -14.21
CA GLY A 24 14.62 21.13 -14.08
C GLY A 24 13.86 21.64 -15.31
N CYS A 25 14.54 22.01 -16.40
CA CYS A 25 13.93 22.68 -17.55
C CYS A 25 13.88 21.82 -18.83
N SER A 26 13.57 20.52 -18.73
CA SER A 26 13.12 19.75 -19.90
C SER A 26 11.60 19.80 -20.00
N SER A 27 11.07 20.93 -20.44
CA SER A 27 9.64 21.07 -20.75
C SER A 27 9.36 20.58 -22.17
N GLU A 28 9.37 19.27 -22.36
CA GLU A 28 8.62 18.62 -23.45
C GLU A 28 7.91 17.38 -22.88
N ARG A 29 6.91 17.60 -22.04
CA ARG A 29 5.88 16.59 -21.80
C ARG A 29 4.57 17.16 -22.28
N ASN A 30 4.27 16.83 -23.53
CA ASN A 30 3.00 17.03 -24.19
C ASN A 30 1.92 16.18 -23.47
N ARG A 31 1.55 16.58 -22.24
CA ARG A 31 0.57 15.90 -21.39
C ARG A 31 -0.78 15.72 -22.09
N LEU A 32 -1.10 16.56 -23.09
CA LEU A 32 -2.31 16.43 -23.89
C LEU A 32 -2.31 15.22 -24.83
N SER A 33 -1.14 14.71 -25.23
CA SER A 33 -1.05 13.52 -26.09
C SER A 33 -1.39 12.22 -25.35
N GLU A 34 -1.11 12.17 -24.04
CA GLU A 34 -1.37 11.03 -23.16
C GLU A 34 -2.88 10.82 -22.92
N PHE A 35 -3.66 11.89 -22.81
CA PHE A 35 -5.11 11.81 -22.66
C PHE A 35 -5.86 11.53 -23.98
N ARG A 36 -5.23 11.74 -25.14
CA ARG A 36 -5.87 11.48 -26.45
C ARG A 36 -5.85 10.01 -26.85
N SER A 37 -4.90 9.22 -26.36
CA SER A 37 -4.76 7.80 -26.72
C SER A 37 -5.53 6.87 -25.79
N ASN A 38 -5.74 7.27 -24.54
CA ASN A 38 -6.51 6.49 -23.57
C ASN A 38 -7.47 7.44 -22.82
N PRO A 39 -8.76 7.50 -23.19
CA PRO A 39 -9.71 8.44 -22.58
C PRO A 39 -10.05 8.05 -21.12
N THR A 40 -9.64 6.87 -20.65
CA THR A 40 -10.01 6.35 -19.34
C THR A 40 -8.90 5.52 -18.68
N PRO A 41 -7.71 6.08 -18.41
CA PRO A 41 -6.62 5.36 -17.75
C PRO A 41 -6.99 4.93 -16.32
N GLU A 42 -7.92 5.66 -15.70
CA GLU A 42 -8.46 5.44 -14.35
C GLU A 42 -9.36 4.18 -14.26
N LEU A 43 -9.94 3.71 -15.37
CA LEU A 43 -10.88 2.57 -15.36
C LEU A 43 -10.16 1.22 -15.25
N ILE A 44 -8.91 1.13 -15.72
CA ILE A 44 -8.08 -0.09 -15.59
C ILE A 44 -7.70 -0.32 -14.11
N THR A 45 -7.60 0.75 -13.32
CA THR A 45 -7.22 0.70 -11.90
C THR A 45 -8.41 0.71 -10.94
N MET A 46 -9.66 0.69 -11.45
CA MET A 46 -10.86 0.64 -10.59
C MET A 46 -10.92 -0.63 -9.72
N SER A 47 -10.26 -1.73 -10.09
CA SER A 47 -10.16 -2.94 -9.26
C SER A 47 -9.09 -2.85 -8.16
N GLN A 48 -8.27 -1.80 -8.15
CA GLN A 48 -7.17 -1.60 -7.20
C GLN A 48 -7.44 -0.40 -6.30
N ARG A 49 -8.71 -0.11 -6.02
CA ARG A 49 -9.04 0.93 -5.06
C ARG A 49 -8.52 0.51 -3.68
N PRO A 50 -7.93 1.42 -2.91
CA PRO A 50 -7.48 1.12 -1.56
C PRO A 50 -8.62 0.59 -0.67
N ASP A 51 -9.86 1.00 -0.96
CA ASP A 51 -11.05 0.54 -0.24
C ASP A 51 -11.42 -0.91 -0.56
N ASP A 52 -11.24 -1.37 -1.81
CA ASP A 52 -11.47 -2.77 -2.19
C ASP A 52 -10.46 -3.69 -1.49
N VAL A 53 -9.19 -3.27 -1.44
CA VAL A 53 -8.13 -3.98 -0.71
C VAL A 53 -8.46 -4.05 0.79
N ARG A 54 -8.93 -2.95 1.37
CA ARG A 54 -9.37 -2.92 2.79
C ARG A 54 -10.57 -3.83 3.03
N ASN A 55 -11.54 -3.84 2.12
CA ASN A 55 -12.72 -4.67 2.23
C ASN A 55 -12.37 -6.17 2.15
N VAL A 56 -11.52 -6.56 1.20
CA VAL A 56 -11.02 -7.94 1.08
C VAL A 56 -10.24 -8.35 2.33
N ASN A 57 -9.35 -7.50 2.83
CA ASN A 57 -8.62 -7.76 4.07
C ASN A 57 -9.55 -7.88 5.30
N ALA A 58 -10.59 -7.07 5.37
CA ALA A 58 -11.58 -7.14 6.44
C ALA A 58 -12.38 -8.46 6.37
N LEU A 59 -12.75 -8.90 5.16
CA LEU A 59 -13.45 -10.16 4.93
C LEU A 59 -12.60 -11.35 5.36
N ILE A 60 -11.35 -11.41 4.88
CA ILE A 60 -10.38 -12.46 5.25
C ILE A 60 -10.21 -12.49 6.77
N ARG A 61 -9.97 -11.34 7.41
CA ARG A 61 -9.79 -11.26 8.86
C ARG A 61 -11.02 -11.73 9.64
N ASN A 62 -12.21 -11.39 9.19
CA ASN A 62 -13.46 -11.81 9.84
C ASN A 62 -13.67 -13.31 9.71
N GLU A 63 -13.41 -13.88 8.54
CA GLU A 63 -13.51 -15.31 8.29
C GLU A 63 -12.48 -16.10 9.11
N SER A 64 -11.21 -15.68 9.08
CA SER A 64 -10.15 -16.29 9.90
C SER A 64 -10.46 -16.24 11.39
N ARG A 65 -11.04 -15.12 11.89
CA ARG A 65 -11.43 -15.02 13.30
C ARG A 65 -12.55 -16.01 13.66
N ARG A 66 -13.53 -16.21 12.78
CA ARG A 66 -14.60 -17.19 12.98
C ARG A 66 -14.06 -18.62 12.98
N MET A 67 -13.14 -18.94 12.08
CA MET A 67 -12.48 -20.24 12.04
C MET A 67 -11.66 -20.49 13.33
N LEU A 68 -10.83 -19.52 13.74
CA LEU A 68 -10.05 -19.64 14.99
C LEU A 68 -10.91 -19.80 16.23
N GLN A 69 -12.03 -19.06 16.31
CA GLN A 69 -12.96 -19.22 17.43
C GLN A 69 -13.58 -20.62 17.44
N ARG A 70 -13.94 -21.15 16.26
CA ARG A 70 -14.48 -22.51 16.14
C ARG A 70 -13.44 -23.56 16.53
N ASP A 71 -12.21 -23.42 16.07
CA ASP A 71 -11.11 -24.33 16.39
C ASP A 71 -10.77 -24.29 17.90
N TRP A 72 -10.83 -23.11 18.52
CA TRP A 72 -10.67 -22.97 19.97
C TRP A 72 -11.76 -23.72 20.74
N ILE A 73 -13.02 -23.57 20.32
CA ILE A 73 -14.14 -24.28 20.94
C ILE A 73 -13.98 -25.80 20.81
N TYR A 74 -13.50 -26.28 19.65
CA TYR A 74 -13.20 -27.70 19.44
C TYR A 74 -12.04 -28.19 20.32
N LEU A 75 -10.95 -27.42 20.41
CA LEU A 75 -9.79 -27.76 21.24
C LEU A 75 -10.19 -27.92 22.71
N TRP A 76 -11.08 -27.05 23.21
CA TRP A 76 -11.62 -27.14 24.57
C TRP A 76 -12.80 -28.10 24.72
N HIS A 77 -13.21 -28.82 23.66
CA HIS A 77 -14.33 -29.75 23.67
C HIS A 77 -15.65 -29.12 24.18
N MET A 78 -15.78 -27.80 24.06
CA MET A 78 -16.95 -27.06 24.53
C MET A 78 -18.16 -27.24 23.61
N ASN A 79 -17.94 -27.67 22.36
CA ASN A 79 -18.98 -28.04 21.42
C ASN A 79 -18.81 -29.51 21.05
N ARG A 80 -19.80 -30.34 21.36
CA ARG A 80 -19.82 -31.74 20.91
C ARG A 80 -20.46 -31.76 19.52
N PRO A 81 -19.73 -32.17 18.48
CA PRO A 81 -20.32 -32.25 17.15
C PRO A 81 -21.51 -33.22 17.18
N THR A 82 -22.67 -32.75 16.75
CA THR A 82 -23.86 -33.59 16.63
C THR A 82 -23.88 -34.20 15.24
N ARG A 83 -24.57 -35.32 15.03
CA ARG A 83 -24.65 -35.99 13.72
C ARG A 83 -25.33 -35.15 12.61
N LEU A 84 -25.79 -33.94 12.95
CA LEU A 84 -26.45 -33.00 12.04
C LEU A 84 -25.51 -31.89 11.53
N THR A 85 -24.26 -31.81 12.03
CA THR A 85 -23.28 -30.88 11.49
C THR A 85 -22.52 -31.52 10.33
N PRO A 86 -22.31 -30.81 9.20
CA PRO A 86 -21.55 -31.31 8.05
C PRO A 86 -20.04 -31.42 8.33
N ASP A 87 -19.56 -30.85 9.45
CA ASP A 87 -18.17 -30.91 9.87
C ASP A 87 -17.83 -32.33 10.38
N PRO A 88 -16.64 -32.87 10.06
CA PRO A 88 -16.23 -34.20 10.51
C PRO A 88 -16.08 -34.23 12.05
N SER A 89 -16.86 -35.09 12.71
CA SER A 89 -16.69 -35.35 14.14
C SER A 89 -15.59 -36.38 14.39
N ALA A 90 -14.61 -36.05 15.21
CA ALA A 90 -13.77 -37.07 15.86
C ALA A 90 -14.69 -37.90 16.77
N TRP A 91 -14.79 -39.18 16.48
CA TRP A 91 -15.44 -40.16 17.33
C TRP A 91 -14.69 -40.31 18.66
#